data_AF-A0A8J7YX19-F1
#
_entry.id   AF-A0A8J7YX19-F1
#
_cell.length_a   1.000
_cell.length_b   1.000
_cell.length_c   1.000
_cell.angle_alpha   90.00
_cell.angle_beta   90.00
_cell.angle_gamma   90.00
#
_symmetry.space_group_name_H-M   'P 1'
#
loop_
_entity.id
_entity.type
_entity.pdbx_description
1 polymer ?
#
loop_
_entity_poly.entity_id
_entity_poly.type
_entity_poly.pdbx_seq_one_letter_code
_entity_poly.pdbx_strand_id
1 'polypeptide(L)'
;MTRGKRIQSTAQLEVRLLREGITESVHSAQAMICDDRGRILLCAGNAEAATFARSVLKPFQALAVTTTGTLERFSLTDRDLAIVCSSHKGTIEQVRQVFNILWRADIEPTALQCPTPEGKKSPLQYNCSGKHAGMLAVCQQRGFPLTSYLQYNHPIQQLILGKIAELLQIPAEEFIPARDDCGAPTYYMPLRQLAWLYAQLASGNSLDMERVSRAMTHHPTMVAGDGEFDTELMRLTEGEIISKSGAEGVQCMGRVGEGVGLAIKVTDGAKRAKYAIAIHILQQMGWITPSVAETLSETYITLGRYKRLDVTGELSML
;
A
#
# COMPACT_ATOMS: atom_id res chain seq x y z
N MET A 1 21.59 -21.90 -24.20
CA MET A 1 20.30 -22.59 -23.94
C MET A 1 19.75 -22.08 -22.62
N THR A 2 18.95 -21.01 -22.66
CA THR A 2 18.26 -20.46 -21.49
C THR A 2 17.19 -21.45 -21.06
N ARG A 3 17.42 -22.17 -19.96
CA ARG A 3 16.37 -22.91 -19.26
C ARG A 3 15.26 -21.91 -18.95
N GLY A 4 14.15 -21.99 -19.69
CA GLY A 4 12.95 -21.22 -19.37
C GLY A 4 12.58 -21.51 -17.92
N LYS A 5 12.57 -20.49 -17.06
CA LYS A 5 11.94 -20.58 -15.74
C LYS A 5 10.51 -21.04 -16.00
N ARG A 6 10.17 -22.28 -15.64
CA ARG A 6 8.78 -22.71 -15.60
C ARG A 6 8.08 -21.78 -14.62
N ILE A 7 7.16 -20.96 -15.12
CA ILE A 7 6.26 -20.17 -14.29
C ILE A 7 5.41 -21.19 -13.56
N GLN A 8 5.73 -21.45 -12.29
CA GLN A 8 4.87 -22.27 -11.43
C GLN A 8 3.61 -21.45 -11.16
N SER A 9 2.48 -21.91 -11.68
CA SER A 9 1.18 -21.28 -11.49
C SER A 9 0.25 -22.25 -10.77
N THR A 10 -0.33 -21.82 -9.66
CA THR A 10 -1.38 -22.54 -8.94
C THR A 10 -2.76 -22.06 -9.39
N ALA A 11 -3.83 -22.64 -8.86
CA ALA A 11 -5.19 -22.17 -9.14
C ALA A 11 -5.36 -20.72 -8.65
N GLN A 12 -6.05 -19.90 -9.45
CA GLN A 12 -6.40 -18.53 -9.05
C GLN A 12 -7.56 -18.55 -8.05
N LEU A 13 -7.69 -17.45 -7.30
CA LEU A 13 -8.86 -17.22 -6.45
C LEU A 13 -9.99 -16.62 -7.29
N GLU A 14 -11.23 -16.99 -6.96
CA GLU A 14 -12.42 -16.49 -7.64
C GLU A 14 -13.35 -15.83 -6.63
N VAL A 15 -13.87 -14.64 -6.98
CA VAL A 15 -14.92 -13.96 -6.22
C VAL A 15 -16.17 -13.84 -7.07
N ARG A 16 -17.29 -14.35 -6.57
CA ARG A 16 -18.61 -14.19 -7.19
C ARG A 16 -19.38 -13.11 -6.45
N LEU A 17 -19.86 -12.11 -7.17
CA LEU A 17 -20.94 -11.26 -6.68
C LEU A 17 -22.24 -12.00 -6.90
N LEU A 18 -22.95 -12.29 -5.81
CA LEU A 18 -24.26 -12.91 -5.82
C LEU A 18 -25.34 -11.85 -5.59
N ARG A 19 -26.44 -11.93 -6.35
CA ARG A 19 -27.70 -11.23 -6.07
C ARG A 19 -28.76 -12.27 -5.78
N GLU A 20 -29.29 -12.25 -4.56
CA GLU A 20 -30.28 -13.23 -4.09
C GLU A 20 -29.83 -14.69 -4.37
N GLY A 21 -28.52 -14.94 -4.23
CA GLY A 21 -27.90 -16.26 -4.46
C GLY A 21 -27.48 -16.55 -5.91
N ILE A 22 -27.86 -15.72 -6.88
CA ILE A 22 -27.52 -15.91 -8.30
C ILE A 22 -26.27 -15.12 -8.65
N THR A 23 -25.34 -15.73 -9.40
CA THR A 23 -24.09 -15.07 -9.82
C THR A 23 -24.37 -13.94 -10.81
N GLU A 24 -24.03 -12.70 -10.41
CA GLU A 24 -24.14 -11.48 -11.22
C GLU A 24 -22.82 -11.13 -11.92
N SER A 25 -21.68 -11.31 -11.22
CA SER A 25 -20.36 -11.10 -11.81
C SER A 25 -19.31 -11.99 -11.14
N VAL A 26 -18.24 -12.28 -11.86
CA VAL A 26 -17.12 -13.12 -11.40
C VAL A 26 -15.83 -12.33 -11.55
N HIS A 27 -15.01 -12.33 -10.51
CA HIS A 27 -13.71 -11.67 -10.47
C HIS A 27 -12.63 -12.72 -10.22
N SER A 28 -11.55 -12.68 -10.99
CA SER A 28 -10.36 -13.51 -10.75
C SER A 28 -9.31 -12.71 -9.99
N ALA A 29 -8.65 -13.36 -9.03
CA ALA A 29 -7.58 -12.76 -8.25
C ALA A 29 -6.38 -13.70 -8.12
N GLN A 30 -5.22 -13.07 -7.96
CA GLN A 30 -3.95 -13.71 -7.69
C GLN A 30 -3.44 -13.19 -6.36
N ALA A 31 -2.82 -14.08 -5.58
CA ALA A 31 -2.29 -13.74 -4.29
C ALA A 31 -0.99 -14.48 -4.01
N MET A 32 -0.15 -13.86 -3.20
CA MET A 32 1.21 -14.30 -2.99
C MET A 32 1.67 -13.94 -1.59
N ILE A 33 2.19 -14.93 -0.86
CA ILE A 33 2.74 -14.79 0.49
C ILE A 33 4.21 -15.16 0.49
N CYS A 34 5.03 -14.31 1.09
CA CYS A 34 6.46 -14.58 1.28
C CYS A 34 6.95 -14.16 2.66
N ASP A 35 8.12 -14.67 3.03
CA ASP A 35 8.86 -14.19 4.19
C ASP A 35 9.78 -13.01 3.86
N ASP A 36 10.42 -12.47 4.90
CA ASP A 36 11.35 -11.35 4.84
C ASP A 36 12.65 -11.65 4.08
N ARG A 37 12.93 -12.93 3.79
CA ARG A 37 14.03 -13.40 2.93
C ARG A 37 13.61 -13.54 1.46
N GLY A 38 12.36 -13.25 1.12
CA GLY A 38 11.83 -13.30 -0.23
C GLY A 38 11.55 -14.73 -0.73
N ARG A 39 11.46 -15.70 0.19
CA ARG A 39 11.02 -17.07 -0.11
C ARG A 39 9.51 -17.10 -0.24
N ILE A 40 9.01 -17.76 -1.27
CA ILE A 40 7.58 -17.94 -1.48
C ILE A 40 7.08 -18.99 -0.48
N LEU A 41 6.17 -18.58 0.38
CA LEU A 41 5.51 -19.48 1.33
C LEU A 41 4.29 -20.10 0.65
N LEU A 42 3.39 -19.27 0.11
CA LEU A 42 2.16 -19.74 -0.52
C LEU A 42 1.79 -18.85 -1.71
N CYS A 43 1.09 -19.42 -2.68
CA CYS A 43 0.63 -18.72 -3.87
C CYS A 43 -0.74 -19.22 -4.35
N ALA A 44 -1.55 -18.29 -4.86
CA ALA A 44 -2.73 -18.55 -5.68
C ALA A 44 -2.57 -17.80 -7.02
N GLY A 45 -2.49 -18.53 -8.13
CA GLY A 45 -2.25 -17.97 -9.45
C GLY A 45 -0.76 -17.92 -9.80
N ASN A 46 -0.30 -16.79 -10.35
CA ASN A 46 1.07 -16.61 -10.82
C ASN A 46 1.81 -15.54 -9.98
N ALA A 47 2.86 -15.95 -9.27
CA ALA A 47 3.69 -15.06 -8.46
C ALA A 47 4.43 -13.98 -9.28
N GLU A 48 4.66 -14.24 -10.56
CA GLU A 48 5.30 -13.32 -11.51
C GLU A 48 4.28 -12.42 -12.23
N ALA A 49 2.99 -12.51 -11.89
CA ALA A 49 2.01 -11.57 -12.40
C ALA A 49 2.38 -10.16 -11.95
N ALA A 50 2.64 -9.29 -12.93
CA ALA A 50 3.07 -7.92 -12.67
C ALA A 50 1.92 -6.93 -12.79
N THR A 51 1.96 -5.92 -11.93
CA THR A 51 0.98 -4.83 -11.86
C THR A 51 1.69 -3.53 -11.53
N PHE A 52 1.10 -2.40 -11.87
CA PHE A 52 1.56 -1.14 -11.30
C PHE A 52 1.31 -1.16 -9.78
N ALA A 53 2.35 -0.88 -9.00
CA ALA A 53 2.26 -0.92 -7.55
C ALA A 53 1.36 0.21 -6.99
N ARG A 54 1.34 1.37 -7.67
CA ARG A 54 0.50 2.53 -7.33
C ARG A 54 0.70 2.91 -5.86
N SER A 55 -0.38 3.10 -5.11
CA SER A 55 -0.34 3.56 -3.71
C SER A 55 0.21 2.56 -2.69
N VAL A 56 0.43 1.27 -3.05
CA VAL A 56 1.03 0.32 -2.10
C VAL A 56 2.52 0.60 -1.85
N LEU A 57 3.15 1.46 -2.68
CA LEU A 57 4.53 1.88 -2.47
C LEU A 57 4.71 3.01 -1.44
N LYS A 58 3.63 3.66 -0.99
CA LYS A 58 3.73 4.84 -0.11
C LYS A 58 4.51 4.59 1.19
N PRO A 59 4.39 3.42 1.87
CA PRO A 59 5.23 3.14 3.04
C PRO A 59 6.73 3.14 2.72
N PHE A 60 7.11 2.65 1.54
CA PHE A 60 8.51 2.62 1.09
C PHE A 60 8.98 3.98 0.57
N GLN A 61 8.08 4.79 -0.01
CA GLN A 61 8.36 6.20 -0.33
C GLN A 61 8.61 7.00 0.95
N ALA A 62 7.92 6.68 2.05
CA ALA A 62 8.10 7.32 3.35
C ALA A 62 9.47 7.04 3.99
N LEU A 63 10.18 5.98 3.56
CA LEU A 63 11.55 5.72 4.01
C LEU A 63 12.51 6.86 3.63
N ALA A 64 12.23 7.64 2.58
CA ALA A 64 13.00 8.84 2.30
C ALA A 64 12.91 9.86 3.46
N VAL A 65 11.79 9.92 4.16
CA VAL A 65 11.56 10.83 5.30
C VAL A 65 12.28 10.32 6.56
N THR A 66 12.18 9.01 6.85
CA THR A 66 12.78 8.43 8.06
C THR A 66 14.31 8.33 7.94
N THR A 67 14.83 7.89 6.79
CA THR A 67 16.26 7.60 6.62
C THR A 67 17.13 8.85 6.43
N THR A 68 16.52 10.01 6.17
CA THR A 68 17.27 11.25 5.91
C THR A 68 17.32 12.20 7.11
N GLY A 69 16.65 11.85 8.22
CA GLY A 69 16.54 12.70 9.41
C GLY A 69 15.52 13.83 9.27
N THR A 70 14.61 13.75 8.28
CA THR A 70 13.59 14.79 8.03
C THR A 70 12.62 14.90 9.20
N LEU A 71 12.29 13.78 9.84
CA LEU A 71 11.39 13.77 10.99
C LEU A 71 11.97 14.60 12.13
N GLU A 72 13.23 14.37 12.49
CA GLU A 72 13.93 15.06 13.57
C GLU A 72 14.14 16.54 13.23
N ARG A 73 14.58 16.82 11.99
CA ARG A 73 14.87 18.19 11.53
C ARG A 73 13.65 19.12 11.67
N PHE A 74 12.46 18.63 11.36
CA PHE A 74 11.23 19.43 11.35
C PHE A 74 10.28 19.07 12.50
N SER A 75 10.73 18.30 13.49
CA SER A 75 9.92 17.82 14.62
C SER A 75 8.60 17.17 14.19
N LEU A 76 8.64 16.36 13.12
CA LEU A 76 7.50 15.62 12.62
C LEU A 76 7.23 14.39 13.48
N THR A 77 5.95 14.10 13.67
CA THR A 77 5.44 13.03 14.53
C THR A 77 5.13 11.75 13.74
N ASP A 78 4.84 10.66 14.44
CA ASP A 78 4.36 9.43 13.80
C ASP A 78 3.03 9.66 13.07
N ARG A 79 2.21 10.61 13.54
CA ARG A 79 0.98 11.04 12.85
C ARG A 79 1.27 11.74 11.52
N ASP A 80 2.35 12.53 11.44
CA ASP A 80 2.85 13.10 10.18
C ASP A 80 3.34 11.99 9.23
N LEU A 81 4.08 11.02 9.76
CA LEU A 81 4.56 9.89 8.96
C LEU A 81 3.40 9.02 8.43
N ALA A 82 2.34 8.84 9.21
CA ALA A 82 1.14 8.13 8.79
C ALA A 82 0.42 8.82 7.62
N ILE A 83 0.32 10.16 7.63
CA ILE A 83 -0.27 10.89 6.51
C ILE A 83 0.63 10.85 5.26
N VAL A 84 1.97 10.77 5.40
CA VAL A 84 2.89 10.53 4.26
C VAL A 84 2.59 9.18 3.59
N CYS A 85 2.22 8.16 4.36
CA CYS A 85 1.88 6.84 3.85
C CYS A 85 0.46 6.74 3.26
N SER A 86 -0.33 7.81 3.31
CA SER A 86 -1.78 7.74 3.16
C SER A 86 -2.31 7.70 1.73
N SER A 87 -3.48 7.08 1.54
CA SER A 87 -4.41 7.32 0.44
C SER A 87 -5.69 7.97 1.00
N HIS A 88 -5.51 9.11 1.66
CA HIS A 88 -6.51 9.73 2.53
C HIS A 88 -7.73 10.31 1.77
N LYS A 89 -8.79 10.67 2.51
CA LYS A 89 -10.08 11.15 1.96
C LYS A 89 -10.16 12.66 1.79
N GLY A 90 -9.10 13.38 2.17
CA GLY A 90 -9.11 14.84 2.23
C GLY A 90 -10.06 15.39 3.29
N THR A 91 -10.25 14.68 4.42
CA THR A 91 -10.98 15.23 5.57
C THR A 91 -10.22 16.44 6.14
N ILE A 92 -10.92 17.31 6.88
CA ILE A 92 -10.29 18.51 7.48
C ILE A 92 -9.10 18.11 8.35
N GLU A 93 -9.22 17.04 9.12
CA GLU A 93 -8.15 16.56 9.99
C GLU A 93 -6.92 16.09 9.20
N GLN A 94 -7.11 15.32 8.14
CA GLN A 94 -6.04 14.87 7.26
C GLN A 94 -5.38 16.03 6.53
N VAL A 95 -6.17 16.98 6.00
CA VAL A 95 -5.70 18.20 5.34
C VAL A 95 -4.84 19.04 6.28
N ARG A 96 -5.26 19.20 7.54
CA ARG A 96 -4.47 19.89 8.57
C ARG A 96 -3.14 19.20 8.83
N GLN A 97 -3.11 17.86 8.81
CA GLN A 97 -1.87 17.11 8.97
C GLN A 97 -0.90 17.32 7.80
N VAL A 98 -1.39 17.29 6.56
CA VAL A 98 -0.57 17.59 5.38
C VAL A 98 -0.02 19.02 5.44
N PHE A 99 -0.88 19.98 5.80
CA PHE A 99 -0.46 21.37 6.00
C PHE A 99 0.59 21.50 7.10
N ASN A 100 0.45 20.78 8.21
CA ASN A 100 1.43 20.79 9.30
C ASN A 100 2.83 20.39 8.83
N ILE A 101 2.95 19.36 7.99
CA ILE A 101 4.25 18.94 7.41
C ILE A 101 4.88 20.08 6.60
N LEU A 102 4.09 20.70 5.70
CA LEU A 102 4.56 21.79 4.86
C LEU A 102 4.95 23.02 5.69
N TRP A 103 4.13 23.38 6.67
CA TRP A 103 4.38 24.51 7.57
C TRP A 103 5.66 24.31 8.39
N ARG A 104 5.87 23.11 8.95
CA ARG A 104 7.10 22.76 9.69
C ARG A 104 8.35 22.82 8.82
N ALA A 105 8.20 22.55 7.52
CA ALA A 105 9.27 22.64 6.54
C ALA A 105 9.41 24.04 5.91
N ASP A 106 8.61 25.03 6.31
CA ASP A 106 8.60 26.38 5.70
C ASP A 106 8.31 26.34 4.18
N ILE A 107 7.31 25.54 3.79
CA ILE A 107 6.89 25.34 2.39
C ILE A 107 5.45 25.78 2.21
N GLU A 108 5.20 26.60 1.20
CA GLU A 108 3.86 27.01 0.80
C GLU A 108 3.06 25.86 0.17
N PRO A 109 1.74 25.71 0.46
CA PRO A 109 0.90 24.68 -0.15
C PRO A 109 0.84 24.69 -1.68
N THR A 110 1.18 25.81 -2.32
CA THR A 110 1.29 25.96 -3.78
C THR A 110 2.44 25.15 -4.38
N ALA A 111 3.40 24.67 -3.58
CA ALA A 111 4.45 23.75 -4.01
C ALA A 111 3.94 22.32 -4.26
N LEU A 112 2.73 21.97 -3.78
CA LEU A 112 2.11 20.69 -4.09
C LEU A 112 1.79 20.61 -5.59
N GLN A 113 2.31 19.56 -6.24
CA GLN A 113 2.13 19.30 -7.67
C GLN A 113 1.13 18.17 -7.94
N CYS A 114 0.56 17.56 -6.89
CA CYS A 114 -0.61 16.71 -7.06
C CYS A 114 -1.82 17.55 -7.49
N PRO A 115 -2.73 17.00 -8.30
CA PRO A 115 -3.87 17.76 -8.79
C PRO A 115 -4.86 18.09 -7.66
N THR A 116 -5.69 19.12 -7.86
CA THR A 116 -6.85 19.36 -7.00
C THR A 116 -7.96 18.38 -7.39
N PRO A 117 -8.50 17.57 -6.45
CA PRO A 117 -9.60 16.66 -6.78
C PRO A 117 -10.84 17.40 -7.25
N GLU A 118 -11.66 16.73 -8.06
CA GLU A 118 -12.95 17.27 -8.49
C GLU A 118 -13.83 17.65 -7.29
N GLY A 119 -14.46 18.83 -7.36
CA GLY A 119 -15.30 19.37 -6.28
C GLY A 119 -14.53 19.82 -5.02
N LYS A 120 -13.19 19.84 -5.05
CA LYS A 120 -12.33 20.33 -3.95
C LYS A 120 -11.68 21.66 -4.30
N LYS A 121 -11.11 22.33 -3.29
CA LYS A 121 -10.55 23.69 -3.41
C LYS A 121 -9.04 23.75 -3.38
N SER A 122 -8.36 22.67 -3.01
CA SER A 122 -6.91 22.66 -2.79
C SER A 122 -6.29 21.29 -3.08
N PRO A 123 -5.03 21.25 -3.57
CA PRO A 123 -4.23 20.03 -3.64
C PRO A 123 -4.06 19.31 -2.30
N LEU A 124 -4.16 20.01 -1.17
CA LEU A 124 -4.14 19.41 0.18
C LEU A 124 -5.25 18.36 0.39
N GLN A 125 -6.30 18.42 -0.41
CA GLN A 125 -7.43 17.48 -0.33
C GLN A 125 -7.23 16.27 -1.24
N TYR A 126 -6.14 16.24 -2.02
CA TYR A 126 -5.80 15.11 -2.88
C TYR A 126 -5.29 13.95 -2.04
N ASN A 127 -5.74 12.73 -2.34
CA ASN A 127 -5.45 11.53 -1.55
C ASN A 127 -3.96 11.15 -1.46
N CYS A 128 -3.10 11.78 -2.27
CA CYS A 128 -1.65 11.63 -2.22
C CYS A 128 -0.93 12.84 -1.64
N SER A 129 -1.62 13.90 -1.23
CA SER A 129 -0.97 15.14 -0.82
C SER A 129 0.01 14.95 0.35
N GLY A 130 -0.26 13.99 1.25
CA GLY A 130 0.69 13.60 2.30
C GLY A 130 2.04 13.08 1.79
N LYS A 131 2.06 12.19 0.78
CA LYS A 131 3.35 11.72 0.19
C LYS A 131 4.10 12.87 -0.48
N HIS A 132 3.38 13.82 -1.08
CA HIS A 132 3.98 15.00 -1.70
C HIS A 132 4.59 15.93 -0.64
N ALA A 133 3.88 16.18 0.46
CA ALA A 133 4.42 16.95 1.58
C ALA A 133 5.67 16.30 2.18
N GLY A 134 5.69 14.97 2.33
CA GLY A 134 6.88 14.23 2.75
C GLY A 134 8.06 14.39 1.79
N MET A 135 7.84 14.24 0.49
CA MET A 135 8.89 14.46 -0.53
C MET A 135 9.42 15.90 -0.50
N LEU A 136 8.53 16.89 -0.41
CA LEU A 136 8.90 18.30 -0.33
C LEU A 136 9.69 18.63 0.94
N ALA A 137 9.33 18.05 2.09
CA ALA A 137 10.07 18.21 3.33
C ALA A 137 11.50 17.65 3.19
N VAL A 138 11.68 16.47 2.60
CA VAL A 138 13.02 15.93 2.32
C VAL A 138 13.79 16.86 1.37
N CYS A 139 13.15 17.34 0.30
CA CYS A 139 13.77 18.28 -0.62
C CYS A 139 14.25 19.54 0.09
N GLN A 140 13.42 20.14 0.94
CA GLN A 140 13.78 21.33 1.71
C GLN A 140 14.98 21.07 2.64
N GLN A 141 14.98 19.96 3.39
CA GLN A 141 16.09 19.62 4.27
C GLN A 141 17.40 19.43 3.50
N ARG A 142 17.33 18.79 2.33
CA ARG A 142 18.50 18.40 1.53
C ARG A 142 18.93 19.47 0.52
N GLY A 143 18.18 20.58 0.41
CA GLY A 143 18.43 21.61 -0.61
C GLY A 143 18.15 21.15 -2.04
N PHE A 144 17.25 20.18 -2.23
CA PHE A 144 16.84 19.74 -3.56
C PHE A 144 15.77 20.68 -4.16
N PRO A 145 15.66 20.76 -5.50
CA PRO A 145 14.62 21.55 -6.15
C PRO A 145 13.19 21.20 -5.70
N LEU A 146 12.41 22.21 -5.30
CA LEU A 146 11.00 22.02 -4.92
C LEU A 146 10.05 21.97 -6.12
N THR A 147 10.50 22.41 -7.31
CA THR A 147 9.65 22.60 -8.49
C THR A 147 9.71 21.45 -9.49
N SER A 148 10.64 20.51 -9.34
CA SER A 148 10.83 19.38 -10.26
C SER A 148 10.84 18.02 -9.56
N TYR A 149 10.38 17.96 -8.30
CA TYR A 149 10.46 16.75 -7.47
C TYR A 149 9.73 15.53 -8.01
N LEU A 150 8.85 15.67 -9.00
CA LEU A 150 8.16 14.56 -9.69
C LEU A 150 8.94 13.97 -10.86
N GLN A 151 10.02 14.61 -11.32
CA GLN A 151 10.84 14.13 -12.44
C GLN A 151 11.65 12.90 -12.04
N TYR A 152 11.75 11.90 -12.93
CA TYR A 152 12.43 10.63 -12.61
C TYR A 152 13.90 10.82 -12.18
N ASN A 153 14.61 11.76 -12.79
CA ASN A 153 16.01 12.09 -12.48
C ASN A 153 16.17 13.01 -11.25
N HIS A 154 15.06 13.43 -10.62
CA HIS A 154 15.13 14.28 -9.45
C HIS A 154 15.78 13.52 -8.27
N PRO A 155 16.66 14.15 -7.47
CA PRO A 155 17.33 13.49 -6.34
C PRO A 155 16.40 12.75 -5.38
N ILE A 156 15.21 13.29 -5.08
CA ILE A 156 14.23 12.60 -4.23
C ILE A 156 13.67 11.31 -4.86
N GLN A 157 13.44 11.29 -6.18
CA GLN A 157 12.92 10.12 -6.87
C GLN A 157 14.00 9.04 -6.98
N GLN A 158 15.26 9.46 -7.20
CA GLN A 158 16.42 8.57 -7.17
C GLN A 158 16.65 7.99 -5.77
N LEU A 159 16.49 8.80 -4.70
CA LEU A 159 16.57 8.33 -3.32
C LEU A 159 15.49 7.27 -3.02
N ILE A 160 14.23 7.57 -3.38
CA ILE A 160 13.10 6.65 -3.18
C ILE A 160 13.32 5.35 -3.95
N LEU A 161 13.68 5.44 -5.23
CA LEU A 161 13.93 4.26 -6.06
C LEU A 161 15.11 3.45 -5.52
N GLY A 162 16.19 4.11 -5.10
CA GLY A 162 17.35 3.46 -4.49
C GLY A 162 16.97 2.67 -3.23
N LYS A 163 16.07 3.18 -2.39
CA LYS A 163 15.57 2.46 -1.22
C LYS A 163 14.74 1.23 -1.59
N ILE A 164 13.88 1.33 -2.59
CA ILE A 164 13.08 0.19 -3.07
C ILE A 164 14.00 -0.86 -3.72
N ALA A 165 14.99 -0.42 -4.50
CA ALA A 165 16.00 -1.27 -5.13
C ALA A 165 16.87 -2.01 -4.11
N GLU A 166 17.30 -1.32 -3.04
CA GLU A 166 18.04 -1.90 -1.91
C GLU A 166 17.23 -3.02 -1.24
N LEU A 167 15.96 -2.78 -0.93
CA LEU A 167 15.08 -3.77 -0.31
C LEU A 167 14.83 -4.98 -1.23
N LEU A 168 14.70 -4.75 -2.53
CA LEU A 168 14.45 -5.82 -3.51
C LEU A 168 15.73 -6.47 -4.05
N GLN A 169 16.91 -6.00 -3.63
CA GLN A 169 18.22 -6.51 -4.06
C GLN A 169 18.34 -6.61 -5.60
N ILE A 170 17.79 -5.62 -6.31
CA ILE A 170 17.89 -5.50 -7.77
C ILE A 170 18.37 -4.09 -8.15
N PRO A 171 19.08 -3.93 -9.27
CA PRO A 171 19.47 -2.62 -9.77
C PRO A 171 18.26 -1.70 -10.01
N ALA A 172 18.43 -0.40 -9.74
CA ALA A 172 17.38 0.61 -9.92
C ALA A 172 16.93 0.71 -11.39
N GLU A 173 17.82 0.39 -12.33
CA GLU A 173 17.59 0.43 -13.78
C GLU A 173 16.65 -0.69 -14.27
N GLU A 174 16.45 -1.74 -13.47
CA GLU A 174 15.52 -2.84 -13.82
C GLU A 174 14.05 -2.48 -13.57
N PHE A 175 13.78 -1.41 -12.80
CA PHE A 175 12.42 -0.96 -12.57
C PHE A 175 11.84 -0.31 -13.81
N ILE A 176 10.61 -0.67 -14.16
CA ILE A 176 9.87 -0.07 -15.27
C ILE A 176 8.99 1.07 -14.71
N PRO A 177 9.37 2.35 -14.89
CA PRO A 177 8.62 3.47 -14.32
C PRO A 177 7.41 3.83 -15.18
N ALA A 178 6.39 4.34 -14.52
CA ALA A 178 5.25 5.02 -15.13
C ALA A 178 4.84 6.22 -14.26
N ARG A 179 4.00 7.09 -14.82
CA ARG A 179 3.42 8.22 -14.09
C ARG A 179 2.10 7.81 -13.45
N ASP A 180 1.99 8.05 -12.15
CA ASP A 180 0.74 7.86 -11.39
C ASP A 180 -0.18 9.10 -11.55
N ASP A 181 -1.43 9.00 -11.14
CA ASP A 181 -2.44 10.07 -11.36
C ASP A 181 -2.09 11.37 -10.60
N CYS A 182 -1.30 11.23 -9.54
CA CYS A 182 -0.76 12.35 -8.75
C CYS A 182 0.45 13.03 -9.42
N GLY A 183 0.96 12.48 -10.52
CA GLY A 183 2.16 12.93 -11.23
C GLY A 183 3.47 12.29 -10.77
N ALA A 184 3.54 11.67 -9.59
CA ALA A 184 4.74 11.00 -9.10
C ALA A 184 5.01 9.66 -9.81
N PRO A 185 6.27 9.17 -9.83
CA PRO A 185 6.62 7.85 -10.33
C PRO A 185 5.91 6.70 -9.59
N THR A 186 5.50 5.70 -10.35
CA THR A 186 5.13 4.36 -9.89
C THR A 186 5.84 3.32 -10.75
N TYR A 187 5.86 2.05 -10.32
CA TYR A 187 6.64 1.01 -10.99
C TYR A 187 5.77 -0.21 -11.30
N TYR A 188 6.03 -0.83 -12.45
CA TYR A 188 5.43 -2.10 -12.83
C TYR A 188 6.22 -3.24 -12.18
N MET A 189 5.59 -3.99 -11.27
CA MET A 189 6.27 -4.90 -10.36
C MET A 189 5.52 -6.24 -10.24
N PRO A 190 6.23 -7.38 -10.26
CA PRO A 190 5.68 -8.68 -9.88
C PRO A 190 5.08 -8.70 -8.48
N LEU A 191 4.00 -9.47 -8.29
CA LEU A 191 3.37 -9.67 -6.98
C LEU A 191 4.35 -10.17 -5.92
N ARG A 192 5.28 -11.07 -6.28
CA ARG A 192 6.33 -11.54 -5.36
C ARG A 192 7.15 -10.38 -4.77
N GLN A 193 7.51 -9.38 -5.56
CA GLN A 193 8.28 -8.22 -5.08
C GLN A 193 7.44 -7.38 -4.12
N LEU A 194 6.16 -7.17 -4.42
CA LEU A 194 5.25 -6.43 -3.54
C LEU A 194 5.04 -7.18 -2.21
N ALA A 195 4.85 -8.49 -2.25
CA ALA A 195 4.73 -9.29 -1.03
C ALA A 195 6.01 -9.19 -0.21
N TRP A 196 7.18 -9.25 -0.85
CA TRP A 196 8.47 -9.22 -0.15
C TRP A 196 8.77 -7.88 0.49
N LEU A 197 8.41 -6.77 -0.17
CA LEU A 197 8.45 -5.45 0.43
C LEU A 197 7.63 -5.39 1.72
N TYR A 198 6.42 -5.95 1.74
CA TYR A 198 5.58 -5.96 2.95
C TYR A 198 6.06 -6.94 4.01
N ALA A 199 6.70 -8.04 3.62
CA ALA A 199 7.35 -8.95 4.55
C ALA A 199 8.51 -8.25 5.29
N GLN A 200 9.33 -7.49 4.56
CA GLN A 200 10.39 -6.67 5.16
C GLN A 200 9.84 -5.55 6.03
N LEU A 201 8.81 -4.84 5.58
CA LEU A 201 8.13 -3.79 6.37
C LEU A 201 7.59 -4.34 7.70
N ALA A 202 7.12 -5.58 7.70
CA ALA A 202 6.55 -6.25 8.86
C ALA A 202 7.58 -7.02 9.71
N SER A 203 8.85 -7.10 9.30
CA SER A 203 9.86 -7.96 9.94
C SER A 203 10.39 -7.45 11.29
N GLY A 204 10.36 -6.14 11.54
CA GLY A 204 11.01 -5.54 12.71
C GLY A 204 12.55 -5.47 12.63
N ASN A 205 13.15 -5.84 11.50
CA ASN A 205 14.61 -5.87 11.33
C ASN A 205 15.24 -4.49 11.02
N SER A 206 14.43 -3.44 10.85
CA SER A 206 14.88 -2.08 10.52
C SER A 206 14.09 -1.06 11.32
N LEU A 207 14.79 -0.20 12.06
CA LEU A 207 14.19 0.87 12.86
C LEU A 207 13.37 1.84 12.01
N ASP A 208 13.82 2.13 10.78
CA ASP A 208 13.12 2.99 9.83
C ASP A 208 11.77 2.38 9.41
N MET A 209 11.78 1.11 8.98
CA MET A 209 10.57 0.39 8.60
C MET A 209 9.64 0.15 9.79
N GLU A 210 10.18 -0.15 10.97
CA GLU A 210 9.41 -0.29 12.20
C GLU A 210 8.68 1.01 12.53
N ARG A 211 9.35 2.17 12.40
CA ARG A 211 8.71 3.47 12.62
C ARG A 211 7.60 3.77 11.61
N VAL A 212 7.80 3.44 10.32
CA VAL A 212 6.74 3.53 9.30
C VAL A 212 5.57 2.63 9.66
N SER A 213 5.84 1.37 10.02
CA SER A 213 4.82 0.39 10.38
C SER A 213 4.01 0.86 11.58
N ARG A 214 4.69 1.28 12.65
CA ARG A 214 4.09 1.84 13.86
C ARG A 214 3.24 3.06 13.57
N ALA A 215 3.73 4.00 12.79
CA ALA A 215 2.98 5.20 12.40
C ALA A 215 1.66 4.84 11.71
N MET A 216 1.69 3.89 10.78
CA MET A 216 0.50 3.44 10.07
C MET A 216 -0.49 2.73 10.99
N THR A 217 -0.03 1.80 11.84
CA THR A 217 -0.90 1.01 12.71
C THR A 217 -1.45 1.80 13.90
N HIS A 218 -0.74 2.81 14.39
CA HIS A 218 -1.21 3.69 15.48
C HIS A 218 -2.09 4.85 14.98
N HIS A 219 -1.94 5.26 13.72
CA HIS A 219 -2.75 6.30 13.10
C HIS A 219 -3.44 5.84 11.79
N PRO A 220 -4.20 4.73 11.82
CA PRO A 220 -4.77 4.13 10.62
C PRO A 220 -5.77 5.06 9.91
N THR A 221 -6.46 5.93 10.66
CA THR A 221 -7.34 6.98 10.10
C THR A 221 -6.62 8.02 9.27
N MET A 222 -5.34 8.31 9.57
CA MET A 222 -4.54 9.17 8.71
C MET A 222 -4.20 8.46 7.39
N VAL A 223 -4.02 7.13 7.42
CA VAL A 223 -3.64 6.34 6.24
C VAL A 223 -4.79 6.22 5.23
N ALA A 224 -5.99 5.81 5.64
CA ALA A 224 -7.10 5.61 4.71
C ALA A 224 -8.37 6.40 5.06
N GLY A 225 -8.58 6.70 6.34
CA GLY A 225 -9.80 7.35 6.86
C GLY A 225 -10.77 6.35 7.48
N ASP A 226 -11.72 6.83 8.28
CA ASP A 226 -12.69 5.99 8.98
C ASP A 226 -13.56 5.16 8.02
N GLY A 227 -13.81 3.90 8.38
CA GLY A 227 -14.64 2.99 7.59
C GLY A 227 -14.00 2.49 6.30
N GLU A 228 -12.73 2.81 6.03
CA GLU A 228 -11.98 2.19 4.94
C GLU A 228 -11.29 0.90 5.42
N PHE A 229 -11.19 -0.08 4.52
CA PHE A 229 -10.69 -1.42 4.82
C PHE A 229 -9.33 -1.43 5.53
N ASP A 230 -8.37 -0.65 5.05
CA ASP A 230 -7.04 -0.57 5.67
C ASP A 230 -7.14 -0.07 7.12
N THR A 231 -8.01 0.91 7.39
CA THR A 231 -8.20 1.48 8.72
C THR A 231 -8.83 0.48 9.66
N GLU A 232 -9.94 -0.13 9.24
CA GLU A 232 -10.69 -1.06 10.08
C GLU A 232 -9.90 -2.34 10.33
N LEU A 233 -9.16 -2.86 9.34
CA LEU A 233 -8.28 -4.01 9.53
C LEU A 233 -7.18 -3.73 10.56
N MET A 234 -6.46 -2.60 10.44
CA MET A 234 -5.42 -2.23 11.40
C MET A 234 -5.97 -2.01 12.81
N ARG A 235 -7.19 -1.45 12.95
CA ARG A 235 -7.87 -1.27 14.25
C ARG A 235 -8.29 -2.60 14.88
N LEU A 236 -9.00 -3.43 14.12
CA LEU A 236 -9.57 -4.69 14.62
C LEU A 236 -8.49 -5.74 14.96
N THR A 237 -7.31 -5.60 14.37
CA THR A 237 -6.13 -6.44 14.67
C THR A 237 -5.16 -5.78 15.64
N GLU A 238 -5.53 -4.63 16.23
CA GLU A 238 -4.69 -3.90 17.19
C GLU A 238 -3.25 -3.63 16.68
N GLY A 239 -3.11 -3.44 15.36
CA GLY A 239 -1.83 -3.19 14.71
C GLY A 239 -0.96 -4.44 14.43
N GLU A 240 -1.45 -5.65 14.70
CA GLU A 240 -0.73 -6.88 14.33
C GLU A 240 -0.64 -7.07 12.81
N ILE A 241 -1.55 -6.46 12.04
CA ILE A 241 -1.51 -6.46 10.58
C ILE A 241 -1.36 -5.03 10.09
N ILE A 242 -0.31 -4.77 9.32
CA ILE A 242 -0.20 -3.55 8.52
C ILE A 242 -0.87 -3.77 7.17
N SER A 243 -1.65 -2.80 6.69
CA SER A 243 -2.42 -2.92 5.46
C SER A 243 -2.35 -1.64 4.62
N LYS A 244 -2.21 -1.81 3.30
CA LYS A 244 -2.23 -0.70 2.36
C LYS A 244 -2.89 -1.08 1.04
N SER A 245 -3.93 -0.34 0.73
CA SER A 245 -4.68 -0.40 -0.51
C SER A 245 -3.98 0.36 -1.64
N GLY A 246 -3.89 -0.30 -2.80
CA GLY A 246 -3.63 0.28 -4.11
C GLY A 246 -4.90 0.40 -4.97
N ALA A 247 -4.84 1.26 -5.98
CA ALA A 247 -5.84 1.31 -7.05
C ALA A 247 -5.75 0.04 -7.91
N GLU A 248 -6.71 -0.15 -8.82
CA GLU A 248 -6.70 -1.26 -9.78
C GLU A 248 -6.51 -2.63 -9.12
N GLY A 249 -7.26 -2.90 -8.05
CA GLY A 249 -7.35 -4.24 -7.46
C GLY A 249 -6.12 -4.71 -6.68
N VAL A 250 -5.18 -3.82 -6.34
CA VAL A 250 -3.96 -4.17 -5.58
C VAL A 250 -4.15 -3.96 -4.07
N GLN A 251 -3.82 -4.96 -3.26
CA GLN A 251 -3.78 -4.86 -1.79
C GLN A 251 -2.51 -5.53 -1.30
N CYS A 252 -1.80 -4.86 -0.40
CA CYS A 252 -0.65 -5.46 0.28
C CYS A 252 -0.82 -5.37 1.79
N MET A 253 -0.38 -6.42 2.48
CA MET A 253 -0.49 -6.58 3.93
C MET A 253 0.77 -7.24 4.47
N GLY A 254 1.08 -7.01 5.75
CA GLY A 254 2.17 -7.69 6.44
C GLY A 254 1.80 -8.00 7.88
N ARG A 255 2.30 -9.14 8.39
CA ARG A 255 2.11 -9.59 9.76
C ARG A 255 3.25 -9.07 10.62
N VAL A 256 2.96 -8.02 11.40
CA VAL A 256 3.97 -7.25 12.15
C VAL A 256 4.65 -8.14 13.18
N GLY A 257 5.98 -8.16 13.19
CA GLY A 257 6.80 -8.98 14.06
C GLY A 257 7.08 -10.40 13.54
N GLU A 258 6.34 -10.88 12.54
CA GLU A 258 6.53 -12.22 11.96
C GLU A 258 7.29 -12.20 10.63
N GLY A 259 7.46 -11.02 10.02
CA GLY A 259 8.21 -10.90 8.75
C GLY A 259 7.54 -11.62 7.58
N VAL A 260 6.20 -11.70 7.59
CA VAL A 260 5.43 -12.31 6.50
C VAL A 260 4.61 -11.25 5.78
N GLY A 261 4.71 -11.24 4.45
CA GLY A 261 4.04 -10.27 3.58
C GLY A 261 3.11 -10.95 2.59
N LEU A 262 2.01 -10.26 2.27
CA LEU A 262 0.96 -10.69 1.35
C LEU A 262 0.75 -9.60 0.30
N ALA A 263 0.68 -10.00 -0.97
CA ALA A 263 0.22 -9.15 -2.07
C ALA A 263 -0.91 -9.83 -2.84
N ILE A 264 -1.95 -9.05 -3.15
CA ILE A 264 -3.15 -9.47 -3.89
C ILE A 264 -3.30 -8.57 -5.11
N LYS A 265 -3.65 -9.17 -6.25
CA LYS A 265 -4.10 -8.47 -7.46
C LYS A 265 -5.39 -9.10 -7.96
N VAL A 266 -6.47 -8.34 -7.94
CA VAL A 266 -7.69 -8.66 -8.70
C VAL A 266 -7.49 -8.23 -10.14
N THR A 267 -7.69 -9.16 -11.07
CA THR A 267 -7.35 -9.01 -12.49
C THR A 267 -8.05 -7.80 -13.12
N ASP A 268 -9.35 -7.64 -12.86
CA ASP A 268 -10.19 -6.55 -13.41
C ASP A 268 -10.14 -5.23 -12.60
N GLY A 269 -9.34 -5.20 -11.53
CA GLY A 269 -9.16 -4.01 -10.70
C GLY A 269 -10.26 -3.76 -9.66
N ALA A 270 -11.24 -4.65 -9.51
CA ALA A 270 -12.41 -4.42 -8.65
C ALA A 270 -12.07 -4.29 -7.16
N LYS A 271 -12.37 -3.12 -6.56
CA LYS A 271 -12.17 -2.83 -5.13
C LYS A 271 -12.93 -3.80 -4.21
N ARG A 272 -14.17 -4.15 -4.56
CA ARG A 272 -15.03 -5.05 -3.75
C ARG A 272 -14.45 -6.47 -3.66
N ALA A 273 -14.01 -7.01 -4.79
CA ALA A 273 -13.42 -8.35 -4.87
C ALA A 273 -12.13 -8.41 -4.07
N LYS A 274 -11.33 -7.34 -4.15
CA LYS A 274 -10.06 -7.23 -3.43
C LYS A 274 -10.20 -7.38 -1.91
N TYR A 275 -11.22 -6.78 -1.32
CA TYR A 275 -11.48 -6.87 0.11
C TYR A 275 -12.00 -8.25 0.52
N ALA A 276 -12.88 -8.85 -0.28
CA ALA A 276 -13.33 -10.21 -0.04
C ALA A 276 -12.15 -11.22 -0.08
N ILE A 277 -11.25 -11.10 -1.06
CA ILE A 277 -10.03 -11.91 -1.14
C ILE A 277 -9.13 -11.70 0.08
N ALA A 278 -8.94 -10.44 0.51
CA ALA A 278 -8.12 -10.14 1.67
C ALA A 278 -8.66 -10.83 2.93
N ILE A 279 -9.96 -10.69 3.23
CA ILE A 279 -10.59 -11.32 4.39
C ILE A 279 -10.45 -12.85 4.32
N HIS A 280 -10.76 -13.45 3.15
CA HIS A 280 -10.67 -14.89 2.92
C HIS A 280 -9.25 -15.43 3.18
N ILE A 281 -8.22 -14.78 2.64
CA ILE A 281 -6.83 -15.19 2.86
C ILE A 281 -6.43 -15.01 4.33
N LEU A 282 -6.79 -13.90 4.95
CA LEU A 282 -6.46 -13.65 6.36
C LEU A 282 -7.08 -14.70 7.29
N GLN A 283 -8.30 -15.19 6.97
CA GLN A 283 -8.91 -16.32 7.67
C GLN A 283 -8.17 -17.63 7.42
N GLN A 284 -7.84 -17.95 6.16
CA GLN A 284 -7.09 -19.16 5.81
C GLN A 284 -5.72 -19.22 6.51
N MET A 285 -5.06 -18.07 6.64
CA MET A 285 -3.77 -17.95 7.32
C MET A 285 -3.87 -17.89 8.85
N GLY A 286 -5.07 -17.75 9.40
CA GLY A 286 -5.27 -17.54 10.84
C GLY A 286 -4.72 -16.20 11.35
N TRP A 287 -4.56 -15.20 10.47
CA TRP A 287 -4.06 -13.86 10.84
C TRP A 287 -5.11 -12.99 11.53
N ILE A 288 -6.39 -13.34 11.36
CA ILE A 288 -7.51 -12.68 12.03
C ILE A 288 -8.38 -13.70 12.75
N THR A 289 -8.95 -13.30 13.87
CA THR A 289 -9.88 -14.14 14.64
C THR A 289 -11.23 -14.27 13.91
N PRO A 290 -12.04 -15.29 14.25
CA PRO A 290 -13.38 -15.42 13.67
C PRO A 290 -14.27 -14.18 13.87
N SER A 291 -14.19 -13.50 15.02
CA SER A 291 -14.97 -12.28 15.30
C SER A 291 -14.53 -11.09 14.45
N VAL A 292 -13.22 -10.92 14.24
CA VAL A 292 -12.69 -9.89 13.34
C VAL A 292 -13.13 -10.17 11.91
N ALA A 293 -13.05 -11.43 11.48
CA ALA A 293 -13.48 -11.83 10.15
C ALA A 293 -14.98 -11.62 9.91
N GLU A 294 -15.83 -11.92 10.89
CA GLU A 294 -17.28 -11.65 10.86
C GLU A 294 -17.54 -10.14 10.70
N THR A 295 -16.96 -9.31 11.56
CA THR A 295 -17.07 -7.84 11.51
C THR A 295 -16.68 -7.27 10.14
N LEU A 296 -15.55 -7.72 9.59
CA LEU A 296 -15.09 -7.30 8.26
C LEU A 296 -16.01 -7.81 7.16
N SER A 297 -16.55 -9.03 7.28
CA SER A 297 -17.45 -9.63 6.29
C SER A 297 -18.79 -8.88 6.21
N GLU A 298 -19.36 -8.51 7.36
CA GLU A 298 -20.57 -7.69 7.41
C GLU A 298 -20.41 -6.36 6.67
N THR A 299 -19.23 -5.75 6.79
CA THR A 299 -18.95 -4.43 6.20
C THR A 299 -18.57 -4.51 4.72
N TYR A 300 -17.73 -5.48 4.33
CA TYR A 300 -17.07 -5.49 3.01
C TYR A 300 -17.49 -6.63 2.08
N ILE A 301 -18.16 -7.68 2.59
CA ILE A 301 -18.63 -8.83 1.82
C ILE A 301 -20.15 -8.76 1.63
N THR A 302 -20.90 -8.35 2.65
CA THR A 302 -22.37 -8.17 2.58
C THR A 302 -22.71 -6.77 2.04
N LEU A 303 -22.96 -6.68 0.74
CA LEU A 303 -23.18 -5.42 0.02
C LEU A 303 -24.66 -4.99 0.01
N GLY A 304 -25.24 -4.88 1.19
CA GLY A 304 -26.67 -4.59 1.42
C GLY A 304 -27.54 -5.85 1.48
N ARG A 305 -28.87 -5.66 1.45
CA ARG A 305 -29.84 -6.74 1.77
C ARG A 305 -29.84 -7.93 0.80
N TYR A 306 -29.48 -7.70 -0.47
CA TYR A 306 -29.66 -8.70 -1.54
C TYR A 306 -28.36 -9.10 -2.22
N LYS A 307 -27.24 -8.44 -1.90
CA LYS A 307 -25.96 -8.68 -2.58
C LYS A 307 -24.91 -9.12 -1.59
N ARG A 308 -24.15 -10.15 -1.95
CA ARG A 308 -22.99 -10.61 -1.18
C ARG A 308 -21.88 -11.09 -2.10
N LEU A 309 -20.66 -11.05 -1.62
CA LEU A 309 -19.52 -11.68 -2.30
C LEU A 309 -19.32 -13.10 -1.74
N ASP A 310 -18.94 -14.02 -2.60
CA ASP A 310 -18.55 -15.38 -2.24
C ASP A 310 -17.16 -15.64 -2.81
N VAL A 311 -16.26 -16.22 -2.01
CA VAL A 311 -14.85 -16.41 -2.38
C VAL A 311 -14.53 -17.89 -2.40
N THR A 312 -13.88 -18.33 -3.47
CA THR A 312 -13.45 -19.72 -3.64
C THR A 312 -11.98 -19.79 -4.06
N GLY A 313 -11.35 -20.92 -3.74
CA GLY A 313 -9.93 -21.17 -3.96
C GLY A 313 -9.10 -21.03 -2.69
N GLU A 314 -7.86 -21.48 -2.77
CA GLU A 314 -6.95 -21.60 -1.64
C GLU A 314 -5.53 -21.23 -2.06
N LEU A 315 -4.76 -20.76 -1.09
CA LEU A 315 -3.32 -20.62 -1.20
C LEU A 315 -2.64 -21.99 -1.13
N SER A 316 -1.65 -22.24 -1.98
CA SER A 316 -0.90 -23.50 -2.01
C SER A 316 0.61 -23.29 -2.12
N MET A 317 1.39 -24.28 -1.67
CA MET A 317 2.84 -24.30 -1.85
C MET A 317 3.17 -24.42 -3.36
N LEU A 318 4.25 -23.76 -3.82
CA LEU A 318 4.76 -23.89 -5.18
C LEU A 318 5.64 -25.12 -5.38
#